data_AF-A0AAW7PRA0-F1
#
_entry.id   AF-A0AAW7PRA0-F1
#
_cell.length_a   1.000
_cell.length_b   1.000
_cell.length_c   1.000
_cell.angle_alpha   90.00
_cell.angle_beta   90.00
_cell.angle_gamma   90.00
#
_symmetry.space_group_name_H-M   'P 1'
#
loop_
_entity.id
_entity.type
_entity.pdbx_description
1 polymer ?
#
loop_
_entity_poly.entity_id
_entity_poly.type
_entity_poly.pdbx_seq_one_letter_code
_entity_poly.pdbx_strand_id
1 'polypeptide(L)'
;MVNDIKQLCKKYKSSESIILEAYKLSNHNLSDMKNVLKDLNIDSNIINNVIDSFLIVSQGSKVHQNIKNLINDVSFIEENPLILQDLAKIYFYCDEITFENNEIIIKKKIITTNDEPEQPNIDIDKTIYIALQKIKYNRMDMNAITKISELGNYSKYIKLHSLLMKAIEYQEKIKKLDDNECEINLEALESLLQS
;
A
#
# COMPACT_ATOMS: atom_id res chain seq x y z
N MET A 1 28.02 -9.99 -13.94
CA MET A 1 26.56 -10.11 -13.74
C MET A 1 26.17 -11.45 -13.13
N VAL A 2 26.11 -12.58 -13.85
CA VAL A 2 25.58 -13.85 -13.28
C VAL A 2 26.35 -14.34 -12.03
N ASN A 3 27.67 -14.17 -11.98
CA ASN A 3 28.48 -14.50 -10.79
C ASN A 3 28.22 -13.55 -9.60
N ASP A 4 27.85 -12.30 -9.86
CA ASP A 4 27.56 -11.31 -8.83
C ASP A 4 26.19 -11.57 -8.20
N ILE A 5 25.22 -12.05 -8.99
CA ILE A 5 23.89 -12.40 -8.49
C ILE A 5 23.90 -13.67 -7.62
N LYS A 6 24.69 -14.69 -7.94
CA LYS A 6 24.86 -15.85 -7.03
C LYS A 6 25.49 -15.48 -5.69
N GLN A 7 26.21 -14.35 -5.62
CA GLN A 7 26.72 -13.82 -4.37
C GLN A 7 25.65 -13.05 -3.57
N LEU A 8 24.59 -12.54 -4.23
CA LEU A 8 23.47 -11.87 -3.55
C LEU A 8 22.77 -12.83 -2.59
N CYS A 9 22.46 -14.06 -3.02
CA CYS A 9 21.83 -15.06 -2.14
C CYS A 9 22.74 -15.53 -0.99
N LYS A 10 24.04 -15.24 -1.05
CA LYS A 10 24.97 -15.48 0.07
C LYS A 10 25.06 -14.28 1.00
N LYS A 11 24.85 -13.07 0.48
CA LYS A 11 24.99 -11.79 1.19
C LYS A 11 23.68 -11.40 1.89
N TYR A 12 22.56 -11.64 1.23
CA TYR A 12 21.22 -11.24 1.66
C TYR A 12 20.31 -12.45 1.77
N LYS A 13 19.37 -12.41 2.72
CA LYS A 13 18.48 -13.51 3.07
C LYS A 13 17.04 -13.23 2.67
N SER A 14 16.61 -11.97 2.56
CA SER A 14 15.26 -11.66 2.11
C SER A 14 15.16 -11.68 0.59
N SER A 15 14.02 -12.14 0.07
CA SER A 15 13.77 -12.12 -1.38
C SER A 15 13.73 -10.67 -1.88
N GLU A 16 13.23 -9.75 -1.06
CA GLU A 16 13.06 -8.34 -1.36
C GLU A 16 14.40 -7.63 -1.54
N SER A 17 15.38 -7.86 -0.66
CA SER A 17 16.72 -7.28 -0.79
C SER A 17 17.46 -7.85 -2.01
N ILE A 18 17.33 -9.16 -2.26
CA ILE A 18 17.89 -9.82 -3.45
C ILE A 18 17.29 -9.23 -4.73
N ILE A 19 15.96 -9.07 -4.80
CA ILE A 19 15.26 -8.50 -5.94
C ILE A 19 15.70 -7.06 -6.20
N LEU A 20 15.75 -6.22 -5.15
CA LEU A 20 16.16 -4.81 -5.31
C LEU A 20 17.61 -4.65 -5.73
N GLU A 21 18.52 -5.43 -5.16
CA GLU A 21 19.93 -5.36 -5.55
C GLU A 21 20.13 -5.87 -6.97
N ALA A 22 19.43 -6.94 -7.37
CA ALA A 22 19.41 -7.39 -8.75
C ALA A 22 18.89 -6.30 -9.69
N TYR A 23 17.82 -5.60 -9.31
CA TYR A 23 17.28 -4.49 -10.07
C TYR A 23 18.29 -3.36 -10.29
N LYS A 24 19.03 -2.98 -9.23
CA LYS A 24 20.09 -1.96 -9.29
C LYS A 24 21.26 -2.40 -10.16
N LEU A 25 21.74 -3.64 -9.99
CA LEU A 25 22.83 -4.20 -10.78
C LEU A 25 22.47 -4.36 -12.27
N SER A 26 21.19 -4.52 -12.58
CA SER A 26 20.66 -4.51 -13.94
C SER A 26 20.43 -3.09 -14.49
N ASN A 27 20.98 -2.04 -13.86
CA ASN A 27 20.75 -0.64 -14.23
C ASN A 27 19.25 -0.31 -14.40
N HIS A 28 18.42 -0.84 -13.52
CA HIS A 28 16.97 -0.68 -13.53
C HIS A 28 16.25 -1.28 -14.76
N ASN A 29 16.90 -2.17 -15.52
CA ASN A 29 16.25 -2.95 -16.58
C ASN A 29 15.53 -4.18 -16.00
N LEU A 30 14.19 -4.18 -16.08
CA LEU A 30 13.33 -5.24 -15.56
C LEU A 30 13.49 -6.58 -16.29
N SER A 31 13.71 -6.55 -17.61
CA SER A 31 13.86 -7.79 -18.39
C SER A 31 15.15 -8.49 -18.01
N ASP A 32 16.24 -7.73 -17.93
CA ASP A 32 17.56 -8.26 -17.54
C ASP A 32 17.54 -8.79 -16.11
N MET A 33 16.92 -8.05 -15.18
CA MET A 33 16.74 -8.49 -13.80
C MET A 33 15.91 -9.78 -13.71
N LYS A 34 14.78 -9.88 -14.42
CA LYS A 34 13.94 -11.08 -14.41
C LYS A 34 14.67 -12.30 -14.97
N ASN A 35 15.44 -12.12 -16.04
CA ASN A 35 16.25 -13.20 -16.62
C ASN A 35 17.27 -13.73 -15.61
N VAL A 36 17.88 -12.83 -14.85
CA VAL A 36 18.82 -13.14 -13.78
C VAL A 36 18.16 -13.86 -12.60
N LEU A 37 16.99 -13.39 -12.15
CA LEU A 37 16.29 -13.94 -10.98
C LEU A 37 15.57 -15.26 -11.29
N LYS A 38 15.30 -15.54 -12.58
CA LYS A 38 14.72 -16.82 -13.03
C LYS A 38 15.57 -18.01 -12.61
N ASP A 39 16.89 -17.87 -12.64
CA ASP A 39 17.83 -18.92 -12.24
C ASP A 39 17.83 -19.20 -10.72
N LEU A 40 17.17 -18.33 -9.94
CA LEU A 40 17.06 -18.43 -8.48
C LEU A 40 15.69 -18.95 -7.99
N ASN A 41 14.80 -19.36 -8.90
CA ASN A 41 13.44 -19.84 -8.57
C ASN A 41 12.62 -18.88 -7.70
N ILE A 42 12.83 -17.56 -7.81
CA ILE A 42 11.96 -16.58 -7.15
C ILE A 42 10.70 -16.41 -7.99
N ASP A 43 9.54 -16.50 -7.33
CA ASP A 43 8.22 -16.35 -7.97
C ASP A 43 8.09 -14.98 -8.66
N SER A 44 7.63 -14.98 -9.92
CA SER A 44 7.51 -13.76 -10.73
C SER A 44 6.54 -12.73 -10.16
N ASN A 45 5.51 -13.16 -9.43
CA ASN A 45 4.58 -12.28 -8.75
C ASN A 45 5.24 -11.57 -7.58
N ILE A 46 6.11 -12.26 -6.84
CA ILE A 46 6.91 -11.64 -5.77
C ILE A 46 7.85 -10.58 -6.37
N ILE A 47 8.53 -10.90 -7.47
CA ILE A 47 9.41 -9.95 -8.18
C ILE A 47 8.62 -8.69 -8.57
N ASN A 48 7.49 -8.85 -9.25
CA ASN A 48 6.66 -7.72 -9.68
C ASN A 48 6.21 -6.90 -8.47
N ASN A 49 5.67 -7.54 -7.44
CA ASN A 49 5.19 -6.85 -6.24
C ASN A 49 6.27 -6.01 -5.55
N VAL A 50 7.49 -6.53 -5.44
CA VAL A 50 8.61 -5.81 -4.80
C VAL A 50 9.02 -4.60 -5.64
N ILE A 51 9.17 -4.78 -6.95
CA ILE A 51 9.55 -3.70 -7.85
C ILE A 51 8.48 -2.63 -7.92
N ASP A 52 7.21 -2.99 -8.12
CA ASP A 52 6.12 -2.03 -8.22
C ASP A 52 6.00 -1.23 -6.92
N SER A 53 6.12 -1.91 -5.77
CA SER A 53 6.15 -1.25 -4.47
C SER A 53 7.33 -0.29 -4.32
N PHE A 54 8.54 -0.70 -4.75
CA PHE A 54 9.72 0.15 -4.75
C PHE A 54 9.53 1.39 -5.62
N LEU A 55 8.97 1.25 -6.82
CA LEU A 55 8.72 2.35 -7.74
C LEU A 55 7.70 3.34 -7.15
N ILE A 56 6.60 2.84 -6.59
CA ILE A 56 5.59 3.68 -5.92
C ILE A 56 6.22 4.51 -4.80
N VAL A 57 7.03 3.89 -3.94
CA VAL A 57 7.60 4.59 -2.78
C VAL A 57 8.74 5.53 -3.20
N SER A 58 9.59 5.13 -4.13
CA SER A 58 10.73 5.93 -4.60
C SER A 58 10.31 7.12 -5.46
N GLN A 59 9.27 6.97 -6.28
CA GLN A 59 8.80 8.02 -7.19
C GLN A 59 7.59 8.80 -6.63
N GLY A 60 6.91 8.26 -5.62
CA GLY A 60 5.71 8.85 -5.05
C GLY A 60 5.92 10.27 -4.53
N SER A 61 5.03 11.19 -4.93
CA SER A 61 5.12 12.61 -4.56
C SER A 61 4.78 12.87 -3.09
N LYS A 62 3.96 12.00 -2.49
CA LYS A 62 3.57 12.04 -1.08
C LYS A 62 4.62 11.46 -0.13
N VAL A 63 5.70 10.87 -0.65
CA VAL A 63 6.74 10.21 0.15
C VAL A 63 7.91 11.15 0.33
N HIS A 64 8.27 11.43 1.58
CA HIS A 64 9.40 12.30 1.90
C HIS A 64 10.74 11.71 1.43
N GLN A 65 11.67 12.58 1.03
CA GLN A 65 12.96 12.17 0.46
C GLN A 65 13.78 11.27 1.41
N ASN A 66 13.69 11.50 2.72
CA ASN A 66 14.39 10.64 3.69
C ASN A 66 13.94 9.18 3.63
N ILE A 67 12.64 8.91 3.43
CA ILE A 67 12.14 7.54 3.25
C ILE A 67 12.65 6.98 1.93
N LYS A 68 12.64 7.78 0.85
CA LYS A 68 13.20 7.39 -0.45
C LYS A 68 14.68 7.00 -0.34
N ASN A 69 15.45 7.74 0.45
CA ASN A 69 16.86 7.42 0.72
C ASN A 69 16.98 6.12 1.53
N LEU A 70 16.12 5.93 2.52
CA LEU A 70 16.12 4.74 3.39
C LEU A 70 15.79 3.46 2.62
N ILE A 71 14.78 3.46 1.76
CA ILE A 71 14.43 2.29 0.94
C ILE A 71 15.45 1.97 -0.16
N ASN A 72 16.35 2.92 -0.45
CA ASN A 72 17.49 2.67 -1.33
C ASN A 72 18.65 1.98 -0.61
N ASP A 73 18.64 1.91 0.73
CA ASP A 73 19.57 1.11 1.51
C ASP A 73 19.10 -0.35 1.57
N VAL A 74 19.87 -1.27 0.97
CA VAL A 74 19.51 -2.69 0.92
C VAL A 74 19.62 -3.34 2.30
N SER A 75 20.50 -2.86 3.18
CA SER A 75 20.59 -3.36 4.56
C SER A 75 19.33 -3.05 5.35
N PHE A 76 18.73 -1.88 5.12
CA PHE A 76 17.44 -1.53 5.73
C PHE A 76 16.30 -2.46 5.26
N ILE A 77 16.25 -2.77 3.96
CA ILE A 77 15.24 -3.69 3.40
C ILE A 77 15.45 -5.12 3.88
N GLU A 78 16.69 -5.56 4.05
CA GLU A 78 17.02 -6.86 4.63
C GLU A 78 16.48 -7.01 6.05
N GLU A 79 16.60 -5.96 6.88
CA GLU A 79 16.04 -5.92 8.24
C GLU A 79 14.51 -5.76 8.25
N ASN A 80 13.93 -5.17 7.20
CA ASN A 80 12.50 -4.85 7.09
C ASN A 80 11.90 -5.28 5.74
N PRO A 81 11.79 -6.59 5.43
CA PRO A 81 11.51 -7.06 4.07
C PRO A 81 10.17 -6.57 3.48
N LEU A 82 9.13 -6.44 4.32
CA LEU A 82 7.79 -6.06 3.87
C LEU A 82 7.56 -4.55 3.76
N ILE A 83 8.53 -3.72 4.18
CA ILE A 83 8.33 -2.28 4.33
C ILE A 83 7.93 -1.61 3.02
N LEU A 84 8.47 -2.06 1.88
CA LEU A 84 8.11 -1.52 0.57
C LEU A 84 6.64 -1.71 0.27
N GLN A 85 6.14 -2.93 0.46
CA GLN A 85 4.74 -3.28 0.16
C GLN A 85 3.80 -2.54 1.12
N ASP A 86 4.17 -2.44 2.39
CA ASP A 86 3.37 -1.73 3.39
C ASP A 86 3.29 -0.23 3.08
N LEU A 87 4.41 0.40 2.75
CA LEU A 87 4.44 1.81 2.36
C LEU A 87 3.70 2.07 1.04
N ALA A 88 3.85 1.20 0.05
CA ALA A 88 3.14 1.31 -1.22
C ALA A 88 1.62 1.21 -1.03
N LYS A 89 1.13 0.30 -0.18
CA LYS A 89 -0.29 0.23 0.19
C LYS A 89 -0.75 1.52 0.84
N ILE A 90 0.01 2.05 1.79
CA ILE A 90 -0.34 3.25 2.56
C ILE A 90 -0.36 4.50 1.69
N TYR A 91 0.53 4.60 0.70
CA TYR A 91 0.66 5.72 -0.24
C TYR A 91 -0.69 6.14 -0.88
N PHE A 92 -1.54 5.17 -1.18
CA PHE A 92 -2.86 5.43 -1.79
C PHE A 92 -3.86 6.09 -0.83
N TYR A 93 -3.68 5.92 0.49
CA TYR A 93 -4.67 6.31 1.49
C TYR A 93 -4.24 7.49 2.37
N CYS A 94 -3.00 7.95 2.24
CA CYS A 94 -2.44 9.08 2.99
C CYS A 94 -2.33 10.34 2.13
N ASP A 95 -2.10 11.47 2.81
CA ASP A 95 -1.72 12.72 2.17
C ASP A 95 -0.19 12.88 2.16
N GLU A 96 0.48 12.36 3.19
CA GLU A 96 1.93 12.45 3.33
C GLU A 96 2.49 11.25 4.09
N ILE A 97 3.69 10.79 3.71
CA ILE A 97 4.51 9.83 4.45
C ILE A 97 5.86 10.49 4.72
N THR A 98 6.18 10.69 5.99
CA THR A 98 7.35 11.45 6.47
C THR A 98 8.21 10.61 7.40
N PHE A 99 9.47 11.03 7.59
CA PHE A 99 10.38 10.39 8.53
C PHE A 99 10.84 11.42 9.56
N GLU A 100 10.41 11.23 10.81
CA GLU A 100 10.62 12.15 11.92
C GLU A 100 11.02 11.32 13.16
N ASN A 101 12.02 11.75 13.94
CA ASN A 101 12.44 11.08 15.18
C ASN A 101 12.75 9.57 15.05
N ASN A 102 13.37 9.15 13.94
CA ASN A 102 13.62 7.75 13.59
C ASN A 102 12.36 6.89 13.38
N GLU A 103 11.21 7.51 13.15
CA GLU A 103 9.94 6.84 12.90
C GLU A 103 9.36 7.27 11.55
N ILE A 104 8.65 6.34 10.89
CA ILE A 104 7.85 6.66 9.70
C ILE A 104 6.49 7.16 10.17
N ILE A 105 6.20 8.42 9.91
CA ILE A 105 4.95 9.10 10.27
C ILE A 105 4.05 9.24 9.04
N ILE A 106 2.82 8.74 9.14
CA ILE A 106 1.82 8.79 8.08
C ILE A 106 0.80 9.87 8.43
N LYS A 107 0.72 10.92 7.62
CA LYS A 107 -0.23 12.02 7.81
C LYS A 107 -1.41 11.87 6.84
N LYS A 108 -2.60 12.02 7.39
CA LYS A 108 -3.86 12.09 6.66
C LYS A 108 -4.66 13.25 7.22
N LYS A 109 -4.91 14.25 6.38
CA LYS A 109 -5.73 15.41 6.69
C LYS A 109 -7.19 14.99 6.67
N ILE A 110 -7.77 14.87 7.85
CA ILE A 110 -9.22 14.72 7.99
C ILE A 110 -9.82 16.11 7.77
N ILE A 111 -10.30 16.38 6.55
CA ILE A 111 -10.98 17.65 6.24
C ILE A 111 -12.35 17.62 6.92
N THR A 112 -12.44 18.24 8.09
CA THR A 112 -13.71 18.55 8.75
C THR A 112 -14.20 19.89 8.22
N THR A 113 -15.30 19.91 7.48
CA THR A 113 -16.05 21.15 7.28
C THR A 113 -16.65 21.51 8.63
N ASN A 114 -16.05 22.49 9.30
CA ASN A 114 -16.63 23.08 10.49
C ASN A 114 -17.85 23.87 10.03
N ASP A 115 -19.04 23.31 10.19
CA ASP A 115 -20.25 24.02 10.58
C ASP A 115 -21.24 23.02 11.22
N GLU A 116 -21.69 23.42 12.40
CA GLU A 116 -22.73 22.86 13.29
C GLU A 116 -22.45 21.66 14.22
N PRO A 117 -23.08 21.66 15.42
CA PRO A 117 -22.82 20.72 16.50
C PRO A 117 -23.92 19.65 16.55
N GLU A 118 -23.74 18.56 15.82
CA GLU A 118 -24.37 17.30 16.22
C GLU A 118 -23.27 16.43 16.80
N GLN A 119 -23.28 16.27 18.13
CA GLN A 119 -22.48 15.21 18.74
C GLN A 119 -23.04 13.89 18.23
N PRO A 120 -22.23 13.11 17.49
CA PRO A 120 -22.69 11.85 16.98
C PRO A 120 -23.02 10.92 18.14
N ASN A 121 -24.15 10.23 18.07
CA ASN A 121 -24.58 9.26 19.07
C ASN A 121 -23.75 7.95 19.02
N ILE A 122 -22.59 8.02 18.39
CA ILE A 122 -21.63 6.94 18.16
C ILE A 122 -20.23 7.44 18.47
N ASP A 123 -19.40 6.54 19.03
CA ASP A 123 -17.98 6.78 19.22
C ASP A 123 -17.27 6.71 17.86
N ILE A 124 -17.02 7.87 17.26
CA ILE A 124 -16.50 8.02 15.89
C ILE A 124 -15.12 7.39 15.76
N ASP A 125 -14.20 7.72 16.67
CA ASP A 125 -12.81 7.24 16.60
C ASP A 125 -12.76 5.72 16.75
N LYS A 126 -13.55 5.16 17.67
CA LYS A 126 -13.69 3.71 17.81
C LYS A 126 -14.34 3.05 16.60
N THR A 127 -15.33 3.69 15.99
CA THR A 127 -16.02 3.18 14.79
C THR A 127 -15.08 3.14 13.59
N ILE A 128 -14.31 4.21 13.36
CA ILE A 128 -13.28 4.28 12.31
C ILE A 128 -12.18 3.25 12.58
N TYR A 129 -11.68 3.17 13.81
CA TYR A 129 -10.64 2.23 14.18
C TYR A 129 -11.06 0.77 13.95
N ILE A 130 -12.26 0.39 14.41
CA ILE A 130 -12.81 -0.96 14.19
C ILE A 130 -13.04 -1.22 12.69
N ALA A 131 -13.59 -0.26 11.95
CA ALA A 131 -13.81 -0.36 10.51
C ALA A 131 -12.51 -0.61 9.75
N LEU A 132 -11.47 0.20 10.00
CA LEU A 132 -10.17 0.06 9.36
C LEU A 132 -9.52 -1.29 9.68
N GLN A 133 -9.60 -1.75 10.93
CA GLN A 133 -9.10 -3.08 11.30
C GLN A 133 -9.87 -4.21 10.60
N LYS A 134 -11.20 -4.10 10.48
CA LYS A 134 -12.01 -5.11 9.80
C LYS A 134 -11.82 -5.12 8.29
N ILE A 135 -11.62 -3.96 7.66
CA ILE A 135 -11.21 -3.85 6.25
C ILE A 135 -9.84 -4.51 6.07
N LYS A 136 -8.85 -4.16 6.90
CA LYS A 136 -7.49 -4.71 6.87
C LYS A 136 -7.45 -6.24 6.97
N TYR A 137 -8.25 -6.82 7.86
CA TYR A 137 -8.28 -8.27 8.10
C TYR A 137 -9.37 -9.02 7.32
N ASN A 138 -10.02 -8.36 6.37
CA ASN A 138 -11.05 -8.95 5.52
C ASN A 138 -12.32 -9.45 6.27
N ARG A 139 -12.61 -8.89 7.45
CA ARG A 139 -13.67 -9.32 8.39
C ARG A 139 -14.84 -8.33 8.51
N MET A 140 -15.13 -7.59 7.45
CA MET A 140 -16.28 -6.68 7.45
C MET A 140 -17.59 -7.47 7.60
N ASP A 141 -18.46 -7.02 8.51
CA ASP A 141 -19.79 -7.56 8.75
C ASP A 141 -20.85 -6.47 8.65
N MET A 142 -22.12 -6.87 8.50
CA MET A 142 -23.23 -5.93 8.32
C MET A 142 -23.35 -4.92 9.46
N ASN A 143 -23.06 -5.31 10.70
CA ASN A 143 -23.11 -4.39 11.84
C ASN A 143 -22.04 -3.28 11.74
N ALA A 144 -20.83 -3.61 11.28
CA ALA A 144 -19.80 -2.62 11.02
C ALA A 144 -20.16 -1.71 9.84
N ILE A 145 -20.74 -2.27 8.77
CA ILE A 145 -21.21 -1.49 7.62
C ILE A 145 -22.30 -0.50 8.06
N THR A 146 -23.32 -0.94 8.81
CA THR A 146 -24.38 -0.06 9.32
C THR A 146 -23.84 1.10 10.15
N LYS A 147 -22.89 0.84 11.06
CA LYS A 147 -22.25 1.90 11.86
C LYS A 147 -21.43 2.88 11.03
N ILE A 148 -20.82 2.41 9.95
CA ILE A 148 -20.12 3.29 9.00
C ILE A 148 -21.14 4.12 8.22
N SER A 149 -22.25 3.53 7.79
CA SER A 149 -23.33 4.26 7.11
C SER A 149 -23.94 5.35 8.00
N GLU A 150 -24.02 5.14 9.32
CA GLU A 150 -24.43 6.16 10.28
C GLU A 150 -23.52 7.40 10.26
N LEU A 151 -22.23 7.27 9.89
CA LEU A 151 -21.33 8.43 9.69
C LEU A 151 -21.81 9.33 8.55
N GLY A 152 -22.51 8.77 7.55
CA GLY A 152 -23.05 9.51 6.41
C GLY A 152 -24.17 10.47 6.79
N ASN A 153 -24.82 10.27 7.94
CA ASN A 153 -25.87 11.15 8.45
C ASN A 153 -25.32 12.47 9.01
N TYR A 154 -24.02 12.52 9.29
CA TYR A 154 -23.38 13.69 9.86
C TYR A 154 -22.60 14.43 8.78
N SER A 155 -23.00 15.67 8.51
CA SER A 155 -22.42 16.54 7.46
C SER A 155 -20.88 16.59 7.50
N LYS A 156 -20.30 16.70 8.69
CA LYS A 156 -18.85 16.71 8.97
C LYS A 156 -18.12 15.44 8.51
N TYR A 157 -18.81 14.30 8.47
CA TYR A 157 -18.22 12.98 8.22
C TYR A 157 -18.64 12.37 6.88
N ILE A 158 -19.45 13.06 6.05
CA ILE A 158 -19.90 12.59 4.73
C ILE A 158 -18.73 12.13 3.84
N LYS A 159 -17.63 12.88 3.80
CA LYS A 159 -16.46 12.51 2.99
C LYS A 159 -15.76 11.26 3.52
N LEU A 160 -15.62 11.16 4.84
CA LEU A 160 -15.01 9.99 5.48
C LEU A 160 -15.89 8.74 5.31
N HIS A 161 -17.20 8.88 5.49
CA HIS A 161 -18.20 7.88 5.18
C HIS A 161 -18.07 7.41 3.72
N SER A 162 -18.04 8.33 2.76
CA SER A 162 -17.89 8.00 1.33
C SER A 162 -16.60 7.22 1.06
N LEU A 163 -15.47 7.62 1.65
CA LEU A 163 -14.21 6.91 1.50
C LEU A 163 -14.22 5.51 2.12
N LEU A 164 -14.80 5.35 3.31
CA LEU A 164 -14.91 4.05 3.98
C LEU A 164 -15.87 3.12 3.24
N MET A 165 -16.99 3.63 2.73
CA MET A 165 -17.92 2.86 1.91
C MET A 165 -17.31 2.45 0.58
N LYS A 166 -16.56 3.35 -0.10
CA LYS A 166 -15.77 2.99 -1.28
C LYS A 166 -14.74 1.91 -0.97
N ALA A 167 -14.04 1.99 0.17
CA ALA A 167 -13.07 0.97 0.57
C ALA A 167 -13.73 -0.40 0.81
N ILE A 168 -14.93 -0.43 1.39
CA ILE A 168 -15.73 -1.67 1.56
C ILE A 168 -16.19 -2.20 0.20
N GLU A 169 -16.69 -1.34 -0.68
CA GLU A 169 -17.12 -1.71 -2.03
C GLU A 169 -15.95 -2.29 -2.84
N TYR A 170 -14.78 -1.65 -2.80
CA TYR A 170 -13.57 -2.17 -3.45
C TYR A 170 -13.13 -3.50 -2.84
N GLN A 171 -13.24 -3.67 -1.51
CA GLN A 171 -12.95 -4.94 -0.86
C GLN A 171 -13.92 -6.05 -1.31
N GLU A 172 -15.22 -5.78 -1.42
CA GLU A 172 -16.19 -6.73 -1.94
C GLU A 172 -15.99 -7.04 -3.43
N LYS A 173 -15.61 -6.04 -4.22
CA LYS A 173 -15.21 -6.25 -5.61
C LYS A 173 -13.96 -7.12 -5.67
N ILE A 174 -12.90 -6.80 -4.92
CA ILE A 174 -11.67 -7.62 -4.87
C ILE A 174 -11.96 -9.05 -4.42
N LYS A 175 -12.82 -9.28 -3.42
CA LYS A 175 -13.28 -10.63 -3.06
C LYS A 175 -13.94 -11.36 -4.25
N LYS A 176 -14.76 -10.66 -5.03
CA LYS A 176 -15.37 -11.20 -6.26
C LYS A 176 -14.36 -11.43 -7.38
N LEU A 177 -13.26 -10.67 -7.44
CA LEU A 177 -12.16 -10.87 -8.39
C LEU A 177 -11.26 -12.06 -7.98
N ASP A 178 -11.13 -12.32 -6.67
CA ASP A 178 -10.41 -13.48 -6.11
C ASP A 178 -11.16 -14.81 -6.40
N ASP A 179 -12.48 -14.73 -6.62
CA ASP A 179 -13.36 -15.88 -6.89
C ASP A 179 -13.50 -16.27 -8.37
N ASN A 180 -12.78 -15.62 -9.29
CA ASN A 180 -12.43 -16.03 -10.67
C ASN A 180 -12.40 -14.80 -11.59
N GLU A 181 -11.27 -14.62 -12.29
CA GLU A 181 -11.07 -13.75 -13.46
C GLU A 181 -11.23 -12.24 -13.24
N CYS A 182 -10.11 -11.51 -13.18
CA CYS A 182 -10.12 -10.14 -13.69
C CYS A 182 -8.77 -9.67 -14.23
N GLU A 183 -8.67 -9.62 -15.56
CA GLU A 183 -7.71 -8.82 -16.30
C GLU A 183 -8.22 -7.38 -16.42
N ILE A 184 -8.12 -6.58 -15.35
CA ILE A 184 -8.28 -5.13 -15.48
C ILE A 184 -6.89 -4.53 -15.63
N ASN A 185 -6.59 -4.03 -16.82
CA ASN A 185 -5.37 -3.28 -17.06
C ASN A 185 -5.45 -1.89 -16.42
N LEU A 186 -4.29 -1.25 -16.24
CA LEU A 186 -4.13 0.03 -15.54
C LEU A 186 -5.02 1.16 -16.10
N GLU A 187 -5.29 1.18 -17.40
CA GLU A 187 -6.13 2.21 -18.04
C GLU A 187 -7.62 2.08 -17.66
N ALA A 188 -8.11 0.85 -17.54
CA ALA A 188 -9.47 0.58 -17.08
C ALA A 188 -9.63 0.90 -15.58
N LEU A 189 -8.58 0.68 -14.79
CA LEU A 189 -8.55 1.09 -13.39
C LEU A 189 -8.51 2.61 -13.24
N GLU A 190 -7.72 3.32 -14.06
CA GLU A 190 -7.66 4.80 -14.06
C GLU A 190 -9.01 5.42 -14.47
N SER A 191 -9.68 4.89 -15.49
CA SER A 191 -10.99 5.41 -15.93
C SER A 191 -12.07 5.24 -14.86
N LEU A 192 -12.05 4.13 -14.12
CA LEU A 192 -12.97 3.86 -13.00
C LEU A 192 -12.76 4.78 -11.80
N LEU A 193 -11.55 5.28 -11.61
CA LEU A 193 -11.19 6.17 -10.49
C LEU A 193 -11.50 7.65 -10.79
N GLN A 194 -11.75 7.99 -12.06
CA GLN A 194 -12.08 9.34 -12.51
C GLN A 194 -13.59 9.66 -12.52
N SER A 195 -14.47 8.66 -12.38
CA SER A 195 -15.92 8.81 -12.22
C SER A 195 -16.37 8.92 -10.75
#